data_AF-A0A3E1Y5W5-F1
#
_entry.id   AF-A0A3E1Y5W5-F1
#
_cell.length_a   1.000
_cell.length_b   1.000
_cell.length_c   1.000
_cell.angle_alpha   90.00
_cell.angle_beta   90.00
_cell.angle_gamma   90.00
#
_symmetry.space_group_name_H-M   'P 1'
#
loop_
_entity.id
_entity.type
_entity.pdbx_description
1 polymer ?
#
loop_
_entity_poly.entity_id
_entity_poly.type
_entity_poly.pdbx_seq_one_letter_code
_entity_poly.pdbx_strand_id
1 'polypeptide(L)'
;MTKEERLKLSREPIIWTGDLLDDCTAEWAGLMLRAEWMDEEYWWWAVYDMVNNEETVDSSNEYESIFIGAAAARAKAESVAGAYLAKILTT
;
A
#
# COMPACT_ATOMS: atom_id res chain seq x y z
N MET A 1 -9.28 14.07 5.03
CA MET A 1 -10.25 13.22 4.30
C MET A 1 -11.21 12.61 5.30
N THR A 2 -12.52 12.63 5.04
CA THR A 2 -13.55 12.06 5.91
C THR A 2 -13.72 10.56 5.68
N LYS A 3 -14.39 9.87 6.61
CA LYS A 3 -14.72 8.44 6.49
C LYS A 3 -15.54 8.14 5.23
N GLU A 4 -16.49 9.01 4.88
CA GLU A 4 -17.35 8.86 3.70
C GLU A 4 -16.56 9.01 2.39
N GLU A 5 -15.65 10.00 2.33
CA GLU A 5 -14.76 10.18 1.17
C GLU A 5 -13.84 8.96 0.97
N ARG A 6 -13.27 8.44 2.06
CA ARG A 6 -12.43 7.23 2.01
C ARG A 6 -13.22 6.02 1.53
N LEU A 7 -14.44 5.81 2.02
CA LEU A 7 -15.32 4.73 1.57
C LEU A 7 -15.69 4.83 0.09
N LYS A 8 -15.91 6.05 -0.42
CA LYS A 8 -16.19 6.26 -1.84
C LYS A 8 -14.97 5.90 -2.68
N LEU A 9 -13.79 6.42 -2.32
CA LEU A 9 -12.55 6.20 -3.06
C LEU A 9 -12.04 4.75 -2.97
N SER A 10 -12.34 4.03 -1.89
CA SER A 10 -11.96 2.61 -1.75
C SER A 10 -12.68 1.68 -2.71
N ARG A 11 -13.60 2.20 -3.54
CA ARG A 11 -14.28 1.46 -4.62
C ARG A 11 -13.64 1.70 -5.98
N GLU A 12 -12.78 2.70 -6.08
CA GLU A 12 -12.01 2.99 -7.29
C GLU A 12 -10.82 2.01 -7.38
N PRO A 13 -10.35 1.72 -8.61
CA PRO A 13 -9.18 0.87 -8.79
C PRO A 13 -7.92 1.50 -8.19
N ILE A 14 -7.01 0.65 -7.72
CA ILE A 14 -5.67 1.05 -7.32
C ILE A 14 -4.83 1.21 -8.59
N ILE A 15 -4.30 2.41 -8.81
CA ILE A 15 -3.49 2.74 -10.00
C ILE A 15 -2.06 3.02 -9.53
N TRP A 16 -1.15 2.13 -9.92
CA TRP A 16 0.28 2.30 -9.66
C TRP A 16 0.91 3.26 -10.67
N THR A 17 1.75 4.14 -10.16
CA THR A 17 2.52 5.15 -10.91
C THR A 17 3.99 5.09 -10.49
N GLY A 18 4.87 5.81 -11.20
CA GLY A 18 6.33 5.69 -11.01
C GLY A 18 6.94 4.60 -11.88
N ASP A 19 8.08 4.05 -11.47
CA ASP A 19 8.75 2.96 -12.17
C ASP A 19 8.29 1.61 -11.65
N LEU A 20 7.45 0.92 -12.43
CA LEU A 20 6.91 -0.39 -12.05
C LEU A 20 7.98 -1.50 -11.98
N LEU A 21 9.22 -1.20 -12.38
CA LEU A 21 10.37 -2.11 -12.34
C LEU A 21 11.42 -1.69 -11.29
N ASP A 22 11.22 -0.57 -10.59
CA ASP A 22 12.11 -0.08 -9.55
C ASP A 22 11.30 0.45 -8.36
N ASP A 23 10.95 1.73 -8.32
CA ASP A 23 10.15 2.34 -7.26
C ASP A 23 8.81 2.87 -7.78
N CYS A 24 7.72 2.30 -7.28
CA CYS A 24 6.37 2.67 -7.66
C CYS A 24 5.46 2.88 -6.46
N THR A 25 4.49 3.78 -6.63
CA THR A 25 3.50 4.12 -5.61
C THR A 25 2.09 4.16 -6.17
N ALA A 26 1.11 3.98 -5.29
CA ALA A 26 -0.30 4.19 -5.59
C ALA A 26 -0.96 4.98 -4.46
N GLU A 27 -1.67 6.04 -4.81
CA GLU A 27 -2.53 6.78 -3.87
C GLU A 27 -3.95 6.21 -3.93
N TRP A 28 -4.49 5.78 -2.79
CA TRP A 28 -5.79 5.13 -2.75
C TRP A 28 -6.53 5.39 -1.44
N ALA A 29 -7.68 6.08 -1.53
CA ALA A 29 -8.57 6.34 -0.39
C ALA A 29 -7.87 6.93 0.85
N GLY A 30 -6.90 7.83 0.62
CA GLY A 30 -6.10 8.46 1.68
C GLY A 30 -4.94 7.63 2.17
N LEU A 31 -4.65 6.50 1.53
CA LEU A 31 -3.46 5.69 1.75
C LEU A 31 -2.45 5.89 0.63
N MET A 32 -1.16 5.82 0.97
CA MET A 32 -0.08 5.64 -0.01
C MET A 32 0.40 4.19 0.09
N LEU A 33 0.41 3.47 -1.03
CA LEU A 33 1.04 2.18 -1.18
C LEU A 33 2.37 2.37 -1.90
N ARG A 34 3.42 1.67 -1.48
CA ARG A 34 4.72 1.68 -2.15
C ARG A 34 5.21 0.26 -2.38
N ALA A 35 5.83 0.04 -3.53
CA ALA A 35 6.59 -1.16 -3.84
C ALA A 35 7.91 -0.73 -4.50
N GLU A 36 9.01 -1.18 -3.93
CA GLU A 36 10.36 -0.75 -4.28
C GLU A 36 11.25 -1.98 -4.51
N TRP A 37 11.97 -1.99 -5.62
CA TRP A 37 13.04 -2.93 -5.86
C TRP A 37 14.19 -2.62 -4.92
N MET A 38 14.71 -3.64 -4.28
CA MET A 38 15.84 -3.54 -3.39
C MET A 38 16.98 -4.39 -3.96
N ASP A 39 18.20 -4.15 -3.45
CA ASP A 39 19.37 -4.96 -3.79
C ASP A 39 19.09 -6.46 -3.60
N GLU A 40 19.79 -7.35 -4.30
CA GLU A 40 19.62 -8.83 -4.17
C GLU A 40 18.25 -9.38 -4.64
N GLU A 41 17.61 -8.72 -5.62
CA GLU A 41 16.39 -9.19 -6.31
C GLU A 41 15.11 -9.26 -5.45
N TYR A 42 15.13 -8.75 -4.21
CA TYR A 42 13.93 -8.66 -3.40
C TYR A 42 13.20 -7.33 -3.61
N TRP A 43 11.90 -7.35 -3.32
CA TRP A 43 11.04 -6.19 -3.34
C TRP A 43 10.55 -5.87 -1.94
N TRP A 44 10.60 -4.60 -1.60
CA TRP A 44 10.05 -4.05 -0.39
C TRP A 44 8.67 -3.45 -0.66
N TRP A 45 7.76 -3.49 0.32
CA TRP A 45 6.46 -2.83 0.24
C TRP A 45 6.11 -2.14 1.55
N ALA A 46 5.28 -1.11 1.47
CA ALA A 46 4.66 -0.49 2.63
C ALA A 46 3.30 0.14 2.29
N VAL A 47 2.51 0.36 3.34
CA VAL A 47 1.25 1.08 3.29
C VAL A 47 1.27 2.16 4.38
N TYR A 48 0.92 3.38 4.01
CA TYR A 48 0.87 4.54 4.90
C TYR A 48 -0.52 5.15 4.91
N ASP A 49 -0.97 5.60 6.08
CA ASP A 49 -2.16 6.44 6.20
C ASP A 49 -1.78 7.91 6.12
N MET A 50 -1.95 8.48 4.93
CA MET A 50 -1.61 9.88 4.64
C MET A 50 -2.58 10.87 5.28
N VAL A 51 -3.71 10.39 5.82
CA VAL A 51 -4.68 11.22 6.56
C VAL A 51 -4.34 11.26 8.05
N ASN A 52 -3.78 10.18 8.59
CA ASN A 52 -3.44 10.03 10.00
C ASN A 52 -1.94 10.30 10.26
N ASN A 53 -1.46 11.48 9.89
CA ASN A 53 -0.07 11.91 10.13
C ASN A 53 0.98 10.97 9.53
N GLU A 54 0.69 10.41 8.35
CA GLU A 54 1.60 9.53 7.58
C GLU A 54 2.03 8.28 8.37
N GLU A 55 1.13 7.78 9.23
CA GLU A 55 1.37 6.57 10.02
C GLU A 55 1.58 5.35 9.10
N THR A 56 2.64 4.59 9.36
CA THR A 56 2.84 3.29 8.71
C THR A 56 1.77 2.33 9.19
N VAL A 57 0.93 1.87 8.26
CA VAL A 57 -0.09 0.85 8.51
C VAL A 57 0.57 -0.53 8.65
N ASP A 58 1.46 -0.87 7.72
CA ASP A 58 2.27 -2.08 7.73
C ASP A 58 3.40 -1.97 6.68
N SER A 59 4.42 -2.80 6.77
CA SER A 59 5.50 -2.86 5.77
C SER A 59 6.24 -4.21 5.77
N SER A 60 7.07 -4.43 4.76
CA SER A 60 8.01 -5.57 4.74
C SER A 60 8.90 -5.65 5.98
N ASN A 61 9.15 -4.55 6.69
CA ASN A 61 10.02 -4.54 7.87
C ASN A 61 9.45 -5.36 9.04
N GLU A 62 8.14 -5.64 9.03
CA GLU A 62 7.45 -6.42 10.06
C GLU A 62 7.55 -7.94 9.82
N TYR A 63 8.20 -8.36 8.73
CA TYR A 63 8.25 -9.76 8.30
C TYR A 63 9.66 -10.18 7.91
N GLU A 64 10.02 -11.44 8.19
CA GLU A 64 11.27 -12.04 7.68
C GLU A 64 11.15 -12.51 6.22
N SER A 65 9.94 -12.47 5.65
CA SER A 65 9.66 -12.95 4.30
C SER A 65 10.12 -11.97 3.24
N ILE A 66 10.86 -12.47 2.25
CA ILE A 66 11.21 -11.74 1.04
C ILE A 66 10.11 -11.84 -0.01
N PHE A 67 9.89 -10.75 -0.76
CA PHE A 67 8.98 -10.74 -1.90
C PHE A 67 9.79 -10.72 -3.18
N ILE A 68 9.53 -11.65 -4.09
CA ILE A 68 10.21 -11.71 -5.40
C ILE A 68 9.27 -11.12 -6.46
N GLY A 69 9.70 -10.00 -7.02
CA GLY A 69 9.00 -9.30 -8.10
C GLY A 69 7.98 -8.24 -7.66
N ALA A 70 7.90 -7.17 -8.45
CA ALA A 70 7.01 -6.03 -8.23
C ALA A 70 5.55 -6.42 -8.01
N ALA A 71 5.07 -7.44 -8.74
CA ALA A 71 3.68 -7.87 -8.64
C ALA A 71 3.34 -8.43 -7.25
N ALA A 72 4.26 -9.17 -6.63
CA ALA A 72 4.04 -9.75 -5.30
C ALA A 72 4.03 -8.67 -4.22
N ALA A 73 4.97 -7.73 -4.27
CA ALA A 73 5.05 -6.60 -3.35
C ALA A 73 3.80 -5.70 -3.44
N ARG A 74 3.38 -5.34 -4.67
CA ARG A 74 2.17 -4.55 -4.90
C ARG A 74 0.91 -5.27 -4.42
N ALA A 75 0.74 -6.55 -4.75
CA ALA A 75 -0.43 -7.32 -4.30
C ALA A 75 -0.52 -7.40 -2.77
N LYS A 76 0.63 -7.49 -2.07
CA LYS A 76 0.65 -7.47 -0.61
C LYS A 76 0.26 -6.09 -0.05
N ALA A 77 0.79 -5.00 -0.61
CA ALA A 77 0.40 -3.64 -0.24
C ALA A 77 -1.11 -3.41 -0.46
N GLU A 78 -1.66 -3.84 -1.59
CA GLU A 78 -3.10 -3.74 -1.90
C GLU A 78 -3.95 -4.53 -0.90
N SER A 79 -3.53 -5.75 -0.56
CA SER A 79 -4.20 -6.60 0.42
C SER A 79 -4.26 -5.94 1.81
N VAL A 80 -3.14 -5.40 2.28
CA VAL A 80 -3.04 -4.71 3.56
C VAL A 80 -3.88 -3.44 3.58
N ALA A 81 -3.77 -2.61 2.53
CA ALA A 81 -4.54 -1.39 2.39
C ALA A 81 -6.05 -1.67 2.44
N GLY A 82 -6.50 -2.69 1.70
CA GLY A 82 -7.91 -3.11 1.69
C GLY A 82 -8.40 -3.58 3.05
N ALA A 83 -7.61 -4.40 3.76
CA ALA A 83 -7.95 -4.87 5.10
C ALA A 83 -8.02 -3.72 6.11
N TYR A 84 -7.07 -2.77 6.05
CA TYR A 84 -7.06 -1.59 6.91
C TYR A 84 -8.29 -0.72 6.68
N LEU A 85 -8.61 -0.38 5.42
CA LEU A 85 -9.82 0.39 5.10
C LEU A 85 -11.08 -0.33 5.57
N ALA A 86 -11.21 -1.64 5.33
CA ALA A 86 -12.36 -2.40 5.80
C ALA A 86 -12.55 -2.29 7.32
N LYS A 87 -11.46 -2.35 8.09
CA LYS A 87 -11.48 -2.18 9.55
C LYS A 87 -11.94 -0.77 9.94
N ILE A 88 -11.29 0.29 9.43
CA ILE A 88 -11.62 1.66 9.87
C ILE A 88 -12.97 2.16 9.34
N LEU A 89 -13.48 1.56 8.25
CA LEU A 89 -14.76 1.93 7.68
C LEU A 89 -15.94 1.21 8.37
N THR A 90 -15.69 0.07 8.99
CA THR A 90 -16.71 -0.68 9.75
C THR A 90 -16.77 -0.32 11.24
N THR A 91 -15.71 0.29 11.77
CA THR A 91 -15.62 0.78 13.17
C THR A 91 -16.15 2.20 13.28
#